data_AF-A0A1C4HSH2-F1
#
_entry.id   AF-A0A1C4HSH2-F1
#
_cell.length_a   1.000
_cell.length_b   1.000
_cell.length_c   1.000
_cell.angle_alpha   90.00
_cell.angle_beta   90.00
_cell.angle_gamma   90.00
#
_symmetry.space_group_name_H-M   'P 1'
#
loop_
_entity.id
_entity.type
_entity.pdbx_description
1 polymer ?
#
loop_
_entity_poly.entity_id
_entity_poly.type
_entity_poly.pdbx_seq_one_letter_code
_entity_poly.pdbx_strand_id
1 'polypeptide(L)' 'MAAHARVCWAESAAPWELESRLITALDLPLNLDQNTHNPFHPRLKTFRAEARTRARALPITT' A
#
# COMPACT_ATOMS: atom_id res chain seq x y z
N MET A 1 10.57 -12.40 -17.61
CA MET A 1 10.75 -13.75 -17.03
C MET A 1 10.52 -13.60 -15.53
N ALA A 2 9.43 -14.14 -14.98
CA ALA A 2 9.13 -13.94 -13.56
C ALA A 2 10.03 -14.87 -12.74
N ALA A 3 11.05 -14.29 -12.10
CA ALA A 3 11.79 -15.00 -11.06
C ALA A 3 10.79 -15.33 -9.94
N HIS A 4 10.76 -16.58 -9.50
CA HIS A 4 9.99 -16.95 -8.31
C HIS A 4 10.42 -16.08 -7.14
N ALA A 5 9.48 -15.62 -6.32
CA ALA A 5 9.79 -14.88 -5.12
C ALA A 5 10.57 -15.80 -4.16
N ARG A 6 11.73 -15.31 -3.66
CA ARG A 6 12.46 -16.00 -2.61
C ARG A 6 11.76 -15.75 -1.28
N VAL A 7 11.21 -16.81 -0.70
CA VAL A 7 10.53 -16.77 0.60
C VAL A 7 11.50 -17.23 1.69
N CYS A 8 11.49 -16.54 2.84
CA CYS A 8 12.30 -16.88 4.02
C CYS A 8 11.44 -16.80 5.28
N TRP A 9 11.87 -17.48 6.34
CA TRP A 9 11.23 -17.47 7.65
C TRP A 9 12.24 -17.05 8.70
N ALA A 10 11.78 -16.34 9.72
CA ALA A 10 12.59 -15.94 10.87
C ALA A 10 11.77 -16.08 12.15
N GLU A 11 12.38 -16.59 13.21
CA GLU A 11 11.76 -16.61 14.54
C GLU A 11 11.69 -15.19 15.10
N SER A 12 10.55 -14.85 15.71
CA SER A 12 10.33 -13.56 16.36
C SER A 12 9.48 -13.76 17.61
N ALA A 13 9.87 -13.12 18.70
CA ALA A 13 9.08 -13.11 19.94
C ALA A 13 7.79 -12.26 19.82
N ALA A 14 7.75 -11.34 18.86
CA ALA A 14 6.61 -10.45 18.62
C ALA A 14 6.28 -10.39 17.10
N PRO A 15 5.77 -11.49 16.52
CA PRO A 15 5.49 -11.55 15.08
C PRO A 15 4.44 -10.53 14.61
N TRP A 16 3.52 -10.12 15.49
CA TRP A 16 2.49 -9.11 15.20
C TRP A 16 3.05 -7.70 14.94
N GLU A 17 4.30 -7.42 15.32
CA GLU A 17 4.94 -6.10 15.07
C GLU A 17 5.76 -6.08 13.77
N LEU A 18 6.04 -7.26 13.20
CA LEU A 18 7.01 -7.38 12.11
C LEU A 18 6.54 -6.65 10.85
N GLU A 19 5.25 -6.74 10.52
CA GLU A 19 4.66 -6.12 9.34
C GLU A 19 4.81 -4.60 9.37
N SER A 20 4.34 -3.92 10.42
CA SER A 20 4.44 -2.46 10.52
C SER A 20 5.90 -1.98 10.52
N ARG A 21 6.82 -2.73 11.15
CA ARG A 21 8.26 -2.43 11.12
C ARG A 21 8.84 -2.56 9.72
N LEU A 22 8.54 -3.64 8.99
CA LEU A 22 9.04 -3.87 7.64
C LEU A 22 8.46 -2.87 6.65
N ILE A 23 7.16 -2.58 6.74
CA ILE A 23 6.50 -1.56 5.91
C ILE A 23 7.19 -0.22 6.09
N THR A 24 7.47 0.18 7.34
CA THR A 24 8.15 1.45 7.63
C THR A 24 9.60 1.50 7.13
N ALA A 25 10.34 0.39 7.24
CA ALA A 25 11.77 0.34 6.94
C ALA A 25 12.10 0.14 5.46
N LEU A 26 11.18 -0.40 4.67
CA LEU A 26 11.40 -0.76 3.27
C LEU A 26 10.67 0.19 2.32
N ASP A 27 11.23 0.41 1.14
CA ASP A 27 10.54 1.11 0.06
C ASP A 27 9.62 0.13 -0.68
N LEU A 28 8.41 -0.04 -0.15
CA LEU A 28 7.40 -0.95 -0.68
C LEU A 28 6.42 -0.22 -1.61
N PRO A 29 5.73 -0.96 -2.52
CA PRO A 29 4.68 -0.37 -3.33
C PRO A 29 3.48 0.11 -2.49
N LEU A 30 2.75 1.10 -3.01
CA LEU A 30 1.63 1.79 -2.33
C LEU A 30 0.30 1.02 -2.33
N ASN A 31 0.33 -0.27 -2.62
CA ASN A 31 -0.84 -1.16 -2.51
C ASN A 31 -1.00 -1.74 -1.09
N LEU A 32 0.01 -1.62 -0.24
CA LEU A 32 -0.03 -2.05 1.16
C LEU A 32 -0.61 -0.95 2.05
N ASP A 33 -1.44 -1.34 3.01
CA ASP A 33 -1.90 -0.43 4.07
C ASP A 33 -0.72 0.01 4.93
N GLN A 34 -0.85 1.12 5.67
CA GLN A 34 0.19 1.68 6.55
C GLN A 34 1.47 2.22 5.87
N ASN A 35 1.67 2.01 4.56
CA ASN A 35 2.79 2.55 3.77
C ASN A 35 2.63 4.07 3.47
N THR A 36 2.34 4.84 4.51
CA THR A 36 2.00 6.27 4.42
C THR A 36 3.24 7.16 4.37
N HIS A 37 4.41 6.63 4.75
CA HIS A 37 5.73 7.28 4.67
C HIS A 37 6.30 7.31 3.25
N ASN A 38 5.79 6.48 2.32
CA ASN A 38 6.26 6.51 0.95
C ASN A 38 6.05 7.91 0.33
N PRO A 39 7.06 8.53 -0.30
CA PRO A 39 6.99 9.91 -0.79
C PRO A 39 5.86 10.19 -1.79
N PHE A 40 5.39 9.18 -2.52
CA PHE A 40 4.31 9.32 -3.48
C PHE A 40 2.92 9.16 -2.84
N HIS A 41 2.84 8.70 -1.59
CA HIS A 41 1.58 8.51 -0.86
C HIS A 41 0.67 9.77 -0.87
N PRO A 42 1.16 10.98 -0.55
CA PRO A 42 0.32 12.18 -0.54
C PRO A 42 -0.29 12.49 -1.92
N ARG A 43 0.50 12.32 -2.98
CA ARG A 43 0.07 12.57 -4.36
C ARG A 43 -0.96 11.54 -4.83
N LEU A 44 -0.74 10.26 -4.50
CA LEU A 44 -1.70 9.19 -4.79
C LEU A 44 -3.03 9.40 -4.03
N LYS A 45 -2.97 9.85 -2.77
CA LYS A 45 -4.15 10.20 -1.97
C LYS A 45 -4.99 11.27 -2.66
N THR A 46 -4.37 12.33 -3.16
CA THR A 46 -5.05 13.40 -3.90
C THR A 46 -5.74 12.87 -5.16
N PHE A 47 -5.04 12.09 -5.99
CA PHE A 47 -5.63 11.52 -7.21
C PHE A 47 -6.82 10.61 -6.93
N ARG A 48 -6.74 9.77 -5.88
CA ARG A 48 -7.86 8.93 -5.46
C ARG A 48 -9.05 9.75 -4.99
N ALA A 49 -8.82 10.86 -4.28
CA ALA A 49 -9.88 11.76 -3.85
C ALA A 49 -10.58 12.42 -5.04
N GLU A 50 -9.82 12.98 -5.99
CA GLU A 50 -10.37 13.59 -7.21
C GLU A 50 -11.16 12.59 -8.05
N ALA A 51 -10.62 11.39 -8.24
CA ALA A 51 -11.30 10.33 -8.98
C ALA A 51 -12.64 9.95 -8.34
N ARG A 52 -12.68 9.85 -7.00
CA ARG A 52 -13.91 9.59 -6.26
C ARG A 52 -14.93 10.72 -6.40
N THR A 53 -14.47 11.98 -6.35
CA THR A 53 -15.34 13.14 -6.58
C THR A 53 -15.94 13.11 -7.98
N ARG A 54 -15.13 12.86 -9.01
CA ARG A 54 -15.62 12.71 -10.39
C ARG A 54 -16.63 11.57 -10.53
N ALA A 55 -16.32 10.41 -9.97
CA ALA A 55 -17.22 9.25 -10.02
C ALA A 55 -18.58 9.53 -9.37
N ARG A 56 -18.61 10.26 -8.25
CA ARG A 56 -19.86 10.65 -7.57
C ARG A 56 -20.72 11.64 -8.37
N ALA A 57 -20.10 12.40 -9.26
CA ALA A 57 -20.81 13.33 -10.13
C ALA A 57 -21.41 12.65 -11.38
N LEU A 58 -20.97 11.42 -11.70
CA LEU A 58 -21.50 10.66 -12.82
C LEU A 58 -22.80 9.94 -12.44
N PRO A 59 -23.75 9.79 -13.38
CA PRO A 59 -24.94 8.98 -13.17
C PRO A 59 -24.57 7.53 -12.89
N ILE A 60 -25.31 6.88 -11.99
CA ILE A 60 -25.23 5.42 -11.82
C ILE A 60 -26.01 4.80 -12.97
N THR A 61 -25.32 4.17 -13.90
CA THR A 61 -25.94 3.38 -14.97
C THR A 61 -26.24 1.97 -14.43
N THR A 62 -27.44 1.48 -14.73
CA THR A 62 -27.91 0.12 -14.38
C THR A 62 -27.76 -0.80 -15.59
#